data_AF-A0A3D4EQA6-F1
#
_entry.id   AF-A0A3D4EQA6-F1
#
_cell.length_a   1.000
_cell.length_b   1.000
_cell.length_c   1.000
_cell.angle_alpha   90.00
_cell.angle_beta   90.00
_cell.angle_gamma   90.00
#
_symmetry.space_group_name_H-M   'P 1'
#
loop_
_entity.id
_entity.type
_entity.pdbx_description
1 polymer ?
#
loop_
_entity_poly.entity_id
_entity_poly.type
_entity_poly.pdbx_seq_one_letter_code
_entity_poly.pdbx_strand_id
1 'polypeptide(L)'
;MNSFSIKVCLLALVILSFQSCVKHKSNDQSVKESFAYSEDQLLGNWAIAGDDQTSNGLVQVELMANESAKALVKEASGTHEINASWDYNGEMTTGPLTTRYDLKIEYQNSDNEARVYLGTVTEEDGKLVLSCTKVKLYKEQSASASVL
;
A
#
# COMPACT_ATOMS: atom_id res chain seq x y z
N MET A 1 -23.54 -60.80 -11.99
CA MET A 1 -22.45 -59.89 -11.61
C MET A 1 -22.58 -58.60 -12.42
N ASN A 2 -22.34 -57.43 -11.80
CA ASN A 2 -22.12 -56.09 -12.41
C ASN A 2 -22.92 -54.90 -11.83
N SER A 3 -23.70 -55.06 -10.75
CA SER A 3 -24.26 -53.87 -10.07
C SER A 3 -23.31 -53.25 -9.02
N PHE A 4 -22.38 -54.03 -8.47
CA PHE A 4 -21.54 -53.58 -7.35
C PHE A 4 -20.41 -52.64 -7.81
N SER A 5 -19.83 -52.89 -8.99
CA SER A 5 -18.69 -52.13 -9.51
C SER A 5 -19.07 -50.71 -9.96
N ILE A 6 -20.25 -50.53 -10.55
CA ILE A 6 -20.75 -49.21 -11.00
C ILE A 6 -21.03 -48.28 -9.81
N LYS A 7 -21.60 -48.81 -8.72
CA LYS A 7 -21.92 -48.02 -7.53
C LYS A 7 -20.66 -47.55 -6.80
N VAL A 8 -19.60 -48.36 -6.78
CA VAL A 8 -18.32 -48.00 -6.16
C VAL A 8 -17.58 -46.95 -6.98
N CYS A 9 -17.61 -47.02 -8.31
CA CYS A 9 -17.03 -45.99 -9.18
C CYS A 9 -17.72 -44.63 -9.05
N LEU A 10 -19.06 -44.62 -8.93
CA LEU A 10 -19.81 -43.37 -8.72
C LEU A 10 -19.50 -42.72 -7.36
N LEU A 11 -19.33 -43.52 -6.31
CA LEU A 11 -18.99 -43.00 -4.98
C LEU A 11 -17.57 -42.39 -4.96
N ALA A 12 -16.61 -42.99 -5.66
CA ALA A 12 -15.25 -42.47 -5.77
C ALA A 12 -15.19 -41.13 -6.55
N LEU A 13 -16.02 -40.97 -7.59
CA LEU A 13 -16.14 -39.72 -8.34
C LEU A 13 -16.70 -38.57 -7.49
N VAL A 14 -17.66 -38.86 -6.60
CA VAL A 14 -18.22 -37.86 -5.68
C VAL A 14 -17.19 -37.41 -4.63
N ILE A 15 -16.40 -38.33 -4.08
CA ILE A 15 -15.37 -38.00 -3.07
C ILE A 15 -14.23 -37.17 -3.68
N LEU A 16 -13.84 -37.44 -4.94
CA LEU A 16 -12.85 -36.63 -5.67
C LEU A 16 -13.35 -35.19 -5.92
N SER A 17 -14.66 -34.99 -6.12
CA SER A 17 -15.22 -33.64 -6.30
C SER A 17 -15.24 -32.79 -5.01
N PHE A 18 -15.15 -33.39 -3.82
CA PHE A 18 -15.12 -32.63 -2.56
C PHE A 18 -13.72 -32.16 -2.13
N GLN A 19 -12.63 -32.66 -2.72
CA GLN A 19 -11.28 -32.15 -2.43
C GLN A 19 -10.89 -30.93 -3.28
N SER A 20 -11.61 -30.66 -4.37
CA SER A 20 -11.31 -29.52 -5.25
C SER A 20 -11.89 -28.18 -4.72
N CYS A 21 -12.51 -28.17 -3.54
CA CYS A 21 -12.99 -26.94 -2.91
C CYS A 21 -12.28 -26.64 -1.59
N VAL A 22 -11.02 -27.07 -1.44
CA VAL A 22 -10.11 -26.34 -0.56
C VAL A 22 -9.91 -24.99 -1.23
N LYS A 23 -10.63 -23.98 -0.74
CA LYS A 23 -10.31 -22.58 -0.98
C LYS A 23 -8.83 -22.41 -0.60
N HIS A 24 -7.95 -22.51 -1.58
CA HIS A 24 -6.67 -21.84 -1.50
C HIS A 24 -7.08 -20.37 -1.28
N LYS A 25 -6.96 -19.90 -0.04
CA LYS A 25 -6.54 -18.52 0.13
C LYS A 25 -5.30 -18.45 -0.72
N SER A 26 -5.42 -17.78 -1.87
CA SER A 26 -4.26 -17.33 -2.61
C SER A 26 -3.49 -16.48 -1.61
N ASN A 27 -2.58 -17.14 -0.89
CA ASN A 27 -1.38 -16.50 -0.41
C ASN A 27 -0.65 -16.18 -1.70
N ASP A 28 -1.07 -15.08 -2.33
CA ASP A 28 -0.60 -14.64 -3.63
C ASP A 28 0.79 -14.00 -3.47
N GLN A 29 1.66 -14.77 -2.82
CA GLN A 29 3.08 -14.53 -2.72
C GLN A 29 3.72 -14.59 -4.12
N SER A 30 3.03 -15.18 -5.11
CA SER A 30 3.40 -15.20 -6.53
C SER A 30 3.27 -13.84 -7.22
N VAL A 31 2.42 -12.92 -6.75
CA VAL A 31 2.37 -11.56 -7.29
C VAL A 31 3.48 -10.69 -6.70
N LYS A 32 4.14 -11.11 -5.61
CA LYS A 32 5.26 -10.38 -5.00
C LYS A 32 6.57 -10.34 -5.80
N GLU A 33 6.67 -11.10 -6.91
CA GLU A 33 7.96 -11.31 -7.58
C GLU A 33 8.25 -10.42 -8.82
N SER A 34 7.49 -9.36 -9.09
CA SER A 34 7.90 -8.37 -10.11
C SER A 34 7.73 -6.91 -9.67
N PHE A 35 8.06 -6.64 -8.43
CA PHE A 35 7.98 -5.34 -7.79
C PHE A 35 9.35 -4.66 -7.81
N ALA A 36 9.45 -3.44 -8.36
CA ALA A 36 10.72 -2.71 -8.52
C ALA A 36 11.32 -2.24 -7.19
N TYR A 37 10.49 -2.09 -6.16
CA TYR A 37 10.84 -1.65 -4.82
C TYR A 37 10.35 -2.56 -3.69
N SER A 38 11.16 -2.67 -2.64
CA SER A 38 10.83 -3.35 -1.40
C SER A 38 10.20 -2.41 -0.36
N GLU A 39 9.54 -2.96 0.65
CA GLU A 39 8.85 -2.18 1.70
C GLU A 39 9.81 -1.23 2.45
N ASP A 40 11.04 -1.68 2.73
CA ASP A 40 12.10 -0.88 3.33
C ASP A 40 12.51 0.32 2.47
N GLN A 41 12.38 0.20 1.14
CA GLN A 41 12.58 1.33 0.22
C GLN A 41 11.43 2.33 0.24
N LEU A 42 10.30 2.02 0.90
CA LEU A 42 9.21 2.98 1.13
C LEU A 42 9.36 3.74 2.45
N LEU A 43 10.02 3.15 3.45
CA LEU A 43 10.19 3.76 4.77
C LEU A 43 11.01 5.06 4.74
N GLY A 44 10.72 5.97 5.66
CA GLY A 44 11.39 7.26 5.82
C GLY A 44 10.51 8.46 5.51
N ASN A 45 11.14 9.63 5.37
CA ASN A 45 10.45 10.91 5.17
C ASN A 45 10.08 11.16 3.71
N TRP A 46 8.87 11.67 3.51
CA TRP A 46 8.32 12.09 2.23
C TRP A 46 7.73 13.49 2.40
N ALA A 47 8.13 14.45 1.57
CA ALA A 47 7.68 15.84 1.69
C ALA A 47 7.38 16.47 0.32
N ILE A 48 6.53 17.49 0.30
CA ILE A 48 6.33 18.33 -0.91
C ILE A 48 7.67 18.97 -1.27
N ALA A 49 8.05 18.94 -2.55
CA ALA A 49 9.23 19.64 -3.04
C ALA A 49 8.91 21.13 -3.32
N GLY A 50 9.75 22.03 -2.82
CA GLY A 50 9.66 23.47 -3.12
C GLY A 50 8.54 24.22 -2.38
N ASP A 51 8.19 25.41 -2.88
CA ASP A 51 7.23 26.34 -2.26
C ASP A 51 5.75 25.95 -2.43
N ASP A 52 5.44 24.77 -2.97
CA ASP A 52 4.07 24.30 -3.24
C ASP A 52 3.32 23.86 -1.96
N GLN A 53 3.76 24.32 -0.79
CA GLN A 53 3.08 24.13 0.49
C GLN A 53 1.79 24.96 0.64
N THR A 54 1.25 25.47 -0.46
CA THR A 54 0.12 26.41 -0.44
C THR A 54 -1.23 25.71 -0.28
N SER A 55 -1.33 24.41 -0.56
CA SER A 55 -2.55 23.63 -0.38
C SER A 55 -2.75 23.17 1.06
N ASN A 56 -3.97 23.30 1.58
CA ASN A 56 -4.40 22.58 2.77
C ASN A 56 -4.40 21.06 2.48
N GLY A 57 -3.93 20.26 3.43
CA GLY A 57 -3.84 18.81 3.33
C GLY A 57 -2.50 18.26 3.80
N LEU A 58 -2.17 17.05 3.36
CA LEU A 58 -0.93 16.36 3.68
C LEU A 58 0.28 17.11 3.09
N VAL A 59 1.24 17.47 3.93
CA VAL A 59 2.47 18.21 3.55
C VAL A 59 3.71 17.32 3.65
N GLN A 60 3.75 16.46 4.66
CA GLN A 60 4.84 15.52 4.88
C GLN A 60 4.27 14.24 5.50
N VAL A 61 4.92 13.11 5.21
CA VAL A 61 4.69 11.85 5.93
C VAL A 61 6.02 11.15 6.20
N GLU A 62 6.20 10.66 7.42
CA GLU A 62 7.23 9.70 7.78
C GLU A 62 6.60 8.31 7.83
N LEU A 63 6.99 7.42 6.92
CA LEU A 63 6.56 6.02 6.93
C LEU A 63 7.53 5.21 7.80
N MET A 64 7.01 4.59 8.85
CA MET A 64 7.76 3.77 9.80
C MET A 64 7.33 2.30 9.67
N ALA A 65 8.14 1.39 10.21
CA ALA A 65 7.82 -0.03 10.23
C ALA A 65 6.50 -0.32 10.97
N ASN A 66 5.93 -1.51 10.74
CA ASN A 66 4.67 -1.98 11.34
C ASN A 66 3.47 -1.08 11.01
N GLU A 67 3.35 -0.64 9.75
CA GLU A 67 2.18 0.09 9.25
C GLU A 67 1.91 1.41 10.01
N SER A 68 2.95 1.97 10.66
CA SER A 68 2.85 3.21 11.44
C SER A 68 3.43 4.39 10.68
N ALA A 69 2.83 5.56 10.84
CA ALA A 69 3.28 6.78 10.18
C ALA A 69 3.09 8.02 11.07
N LYS A 70 3.85 9.07 10.76
CA LYS A 70 3.59 10.42 11.25
C LYS A 70 3.29 11.31 10.07
N ALA A 71 2.18 12.03 10.12
CA ALA A 71 1.80 12.96 9.06
C ALA A 71 1.87 14.39 9.57
N LEU A 72 2.33 15.29 8.71
CA LEU A 72 2.23 16.73 8.91
C LEU A 72 1.13 17.24 7.99
N VAL A 73 0.06 17.75 8.59
CA VAL A 73 -1.12 18.21 7.86
C VAL A 73 -1.31 19.70 8.07
N LYS A 74 -1.47 20.43 6.97
CA LYS A 74 -1.77 21.86 6.97
C LYS A 74 -3.28 22.07 6.84
N GLU A 75 -3.85 22.74 7.83
CA GLU A 75 -5.25 23.14 7.87
C GLU A 75 -5.35 24.66 8.02
N ALA A 76 -6.58 25.20 7.99
CA ALA A 76 -6.81 26.62 8.21
C ALA A 76 -6.33 27.12 9.59
N SER A 77 -6.29 26.22 10.58
CA SER A 77 -5.84 26.49 11.95
C SER A 77 -4.32 26.52 12.11
N GLY A 78 -3.58 26.03 11.10
CA GLY A 78 -2.13 25.87 11.15
C GLY A 78 -1.71 24.47 10.69
N THR A 79 -0.45 24.16 10.94
CA THR A 79 0.14 22.86 10.60
C THR A 79 0.28 22.01 11.86
N HIS A 80 -0.21 20.77 11.79
CA HIS A 80 -0.25 19.85 12.92
C HIS A 80 0.44 18.52 12.58
N GLU A 81 1.25 18.02 13.51
CA GLU A 81 1.75 16.65 13.46
C GLU A 81 0.71 15.72 14.07
N ILE A 82 0.44 14.61 13.38
CA ILE A 82 -0.55 13.62 13.80
C ILE A 82 0.00 12.21 13.59
N ASN A 83 -0.45 11.30 14.44
CA ASN A 83 -0.20 9.88 14.25
C ASN A 83 -1.09 9.36 13.12
N ALA A 84 -0.48 8.55 12.26
CA ALA A 84 -1.12 7.94 11.11
C ALA A 84 -0.76 6.45 11.06
N SER A 85 -1.49 5.71 10.23
CA SER A 85 -1.11 4.38 9.77
C SER A 85 -0.99 4.38 8.26
N TRP A 86 -0.27 3.39 7.73
CA TRP A 86 -0.17 3.19 6.30
C TRP A 86 -0.31 1.71 5.96
N ASP A 87 -0.89 1.44 4.80
CA ASP A 87 -1.03 0.08 4.28
C ASP A 87 -0.53 0.00 2.83
N TYR A 88 0.15 -1.10 2.54
CA TYR A 88 0.65 -1.50 1.25
C TYR A 88 -0.46 -2.27 0.52
N ASN A 89 -0.90 -1.77 -0.64
CA ASN A 89 -2.09 -2.19 -1.40
C ASN A 89 -3.40 -1.49 -0.97
N GLY A 90 -3.34 -0.19 -0.68
CA GLY A 90 -4.57 0.60 -0.60
C GLY A 90 -5.29 0.57 -1.95
N GLU A 91 -6.40 -0.15 -2.09
CA GLU A 91 -7.04 -0.34 -3.39
C GLU A 91 -7.46 1.01 -4.03
N MET A 92 -6.76 1.41 -5.10
CA MET A 92 -7.23 2.41 -6.05
C MET A 92 -7.24 1.77 -7.43
N THR A 93 -8.34 1.10 -7.78
CA THR A 93 -8.50 0.42 -9.08
C THR A 93 -8.53 1.42 -10.24
N THR A 94 -7.37 1.81 -10.78
CA THR A 94 -7.26 2.44 -12.10
C THR A 94 -5.96 2.10 -12.82
N GLY A 95 -6.04 1.25 -13.85
CA GLY A 95 -5.12 1.21 -14.99
C GLY A 95 -4.10 0.07 -15.03
N PRO A 96 -3.54 -0.23 -16.23
CA PRO A 96 -2.76 -1.43 -16.48
C PRO A 96 -1.47 -1.46 -15.66
N LEU A 97 -1.19 -2.65 -15.10
CA LEU A 97 -0.03 -3.00 -14.28
C LEU A 97 1.28 -2.71 -15.01
N THR A 98 1.94 -1.62 -14.63
CA THR A 98 3.38 -1.44 -14.81
C THR A 98 3.93 -0.80 -13.55
N THR A 99 4.49 -1.62 -12.65
CA THR A 99 5.36 -1.20 -11.52
C THR A 99 4.88 0.00 -10.70
N ARG A 100 3.66 -0.08 -10.13
CA ARG A 100 3.08 0.96 -9.27
C ARG A 100 2.75 0.37 -7.90
N TYR A 101 2.92 1.16 -6.84
CA TYR A 101 2.56 0.79 -5.48
C TYR A 101 1.45 1.67 -4.99
N ASP A 102 0.34 1.10 -4.54
CA ASP A 102 -0.72 1.90 -3.94
C ASP A 102 -0.54 1.93 -2.42
N LEU A 103 -0.56 3.15 -1.85
CA LEU A 103 -0.53 3.39 -0.41
C LEU A 103 -1.83 4.04 0.04
N LYS A 104 -2.35 3.52 1.15
CA LYS A 104 -3.39 4.18 1.94
C LYS A 104 -2.74 4.77 3.18
N ILE A 105 -2.85 6.08 3.38
CA ILE A 105 -2.46 6.76 4.62
C ILE A 105 -3.73 7.16 5.36
N GLU A 106 -3.87 6.71 6.60
CA GLU A 106 -5.03 6.99 7.44
C GLU A 106 -4.59 7.72 8.72
N TYR A 107 -5.32 8.76 9.11
CA TYR A 107 -5.10 9.43 10.39
C TYR A 107 -6.42 9.85 11.04
N GLN A 108 -6.40 10.04 12.35
CA GLN A 108 -7.50 10.64 13.09
C GLN A 108 -7.19 12.10 13.40
N ASN A 109 -8.13 12.99 13.10
CA ASN A 109 -8.04 14.37 13.55
C ASN A 109 -8.57 14.53 14.99
N SER A 110 -8.46 15.74 15.55
CA SER A 110 -8.93 16.05 16.91
C SER A 110 -10.41 15.78 17.14
N ASP A 111 -11.21 15.72 16.07
CA ASP A 111 -12.65 15.55 16.11
C ASP A 111 -13.06 14.07 16.00
N ASN A 112 -12.11 13.13 16.14
CA ASN A 112 -12.30 11.69 15.98
C ASN A 112 -12.77 11.28 14.57
N GLU A 113 -12.62 12.15 13.57
CA GLU A 113 -12.87 11.80 12.17
C GLU A 113 -11.62 11.16 11.56
N ALA A 114 -11.78 9.95 11.00
CA ALA A 114 -10.74 9.33 10.20
C ALA A 114 -10.65 10.02 8.83
N ARG A 115 -9.45 10.48 8.46
CA ARG A 115 -9.11 11.01 7.14
C ARG A 115 -8.23 10.01 6.42
N VAL A 116 -8.48 9.83 5.12
CA VAL A 116 -7.77 8.85 4.30
C VAL A 116 -7.21 9.53 3.05
N TYR A 117 -5.93 9.33 2.82
CA TYR A 117 -5.21 9.72 1.61
C TYR A 117 -4.86 8.44 0.86
N LEU A 118 -5.43 8.26 -0.32
CA LEU A 118 -5.05 7.21 -1.25
C LEU A 118 -4.10 7.82 -2.29
N GLY A 119 -2.98 7.14 -2.52
CA GLY A 119 -1.99 7.58 -3.49
C GLY A 119 -1.17 6.41 -4.03
N THR A 120 -0.40 6.70 -5.07
CA THR A 120 0.46 5.73 -5.74
C THR A 120 1.91 6.19 -5.67
N VAL A 121 2.82 5.29 -5.30
CA VAL A 121 4.27 5.47 -5.42
C VAL A 121 4.74 5.01 -6.79
N THR A 122 5.44 5.91 -7.47
CA THR A 122 6.01 5.74 -8.81
C THR A 122 7.45 6.25 -8.87
N GLU A 123 8.23 5.75 -9.83
CA GLU A 123 9.49 6.39 -10.22
C GLU A 123 9.22 7.54 -11.19
N GLU A 124 9.68 8.75 -10.84
CA GLU A 124 9.76 9.88 -11.75
C GLU A 124 11.22 10.38 -11.76
N ASP A 125 11.86 10.40 -12.92
CA ASP A 125 13.26 10.87 -13.11
C ASP A 125 14.28 10.28 -12.13
N GLY A 126 14.19 8.98 -11.84
CA GLY A 126 15.11 8.30 -10.91
C GLY A 126 14.79 8.51 -9.43
N LYS A 127 13.64 9.11 -9.10
CA LYS A 127 13.20 9.39 -7.73
C LYS A 127 11.85 8.77 -7.44
N LEU A 128 11.68 8.27 -6.22
CA LEU A 128 10.39 7.82 -5.74
C LEU A 128 9.49 9.02 -5.44
N VAL A 129 8.26 8.97 -5.95
CA VAL A 129 7.23 10.00 -5.77
C VAL A 129 5.94 9.34 -5.31
N LEU A 130 5.44 9.73 -4.14
CA LEU A 130 4.10 9.38 -3.64
C LEU A 130 3.11 10.43 -4.15
N SER A 131 2.26 10.04 -5.11
CA SER A 131 1.25 10.90 -5.73
C SER A 131 -0.13 10.60 -5.16
N CYS A 132 -0.70 11.55 -4.42
CA CYS A 132 -2.12 11.58 -4.03
C CYS A 132 -2.89 12.56 -4.93
N THR A 133 -4.23 12.56 -4.88
CA THR A 133 -5.12 13.35 -5.77
C THR A 133 -4.72 14.82 -5.99
N LYS A 134 -4.11 15.48 -4.99
CA LYS A 134 -3.74 16.90 -5.05
C LYS A 134 -2.31 17.19 -4.60
N VAL A 135 -1.53 16.18 -4.24
CA VAL A 135 -0.21 16.38 -3.65
C VAL A 135 0.75 15.31 -4.14
N LYS A 136 1.97 15.74 -4.44
CA LYS A 136 3.11 14.86 -4.69
C LYS A 136 4.12 15.02 -3.56
N LEU A 137 4.51 13.90 -2.97
CA LEU A 137 5.54 13.85 -1.93
C LEU A 137 6.75 13.13 -2.48
N TYR A 138 7.93 13.70 -2.24
CA TYR A 138 9.20 13.19 -2.67
C TYR A 138 9.93 12.62 -1.48
N LYS A 139 10.54 11.45 -1.66
CA LYS A 139 11.36 10.85 -0.61
C LYS A 139 12.56 11.76 -0.32
N GLU A 140 12.72 12.18 0.93
CA GLU A 140 13.91 12.88 1.35
C GLU A 140 15.10 11.93 1.20
N GLN A 141 16.12 12.35 0.46
CA GLN A 141 17.38 11.61 0.49
C GLN A 141 17.92 11.72 1.91
N SER A 142 17.99 10.58 2.61
CA SER A 142 18.79 10.50 3.82
C SER A 142 20.17 11.01 3.45
N ALA A 143 20.58 12.15 4.03
CA ALA A 143 21.93 12.63 3.91
C ALA A 143 22.81 11.46 4.35
N SER A 144 23.44 10.78 3.39
CA SER A 144 24.43 9.77 3.71
C SER A 144 25.44 10.53 4.53
N ALA A 145 25.56 10.17 5.81
CA ALA A 145 26.61 10.69 6.65
C ALA A 145 27.92 10.39 5.94
N SER A 146 28.47 11.38 5.24
CA SER A 146 29.85 11.36 4.80
C SER A 146 30.69 11.35 6.07
N VAL A 147 30.98 10.15 6.56
CA VAL A 147 32.05 9.95 7.51
C VAL A 147 33.33 10.03 6.69
N LEU A 148 33.98 11.20 6.79
CA LEU A 148 35.36 11.45 6.40
C LEU A 148 36.31 10.53 7.17
#